data_AF-A0A5E4AJS5-F1
#
_entry.id   AF-A0A5E4AJS5-F1
#
_cell.length_a   1.000
_cell.length_b   1.000
_cell.length_c   1.000
_cell.angle_alpha   90.00
_cell.angle_beta   90.00
_cell.angle_gamma   90.00
#
_symmetry.space_group_name_H-M   'P 1'
#
loop_
_entity.id
_entity.type
_entity.pdbx_description
1 polymer ?
#
loop_
_entity_poly.entity_id
_entity_poly.type
_entity_poly.pdbx_seq_one_letter_code
_entity_poly.pdbx_strand_id
1 'polypeptide(L)'
;MASCHSLILLDGTIQGDPLDLKMFESTAWSPVEAIAILRQFPFSSSLQRMSVIAQLAGEHHFRAYMKGAPEMVARFCRPETVPKNFPQELRNYTVQGFRVIALAHKVLKMGKLSDVQRLAR
;
A
#
# COMPACT_ATOMS: atom_id res chain seq x y z
N MET A 1 -14.61 6.96 1.91
CA MET A 1 -13.51 6.01 1.62
C MET A 1 -12.36 6.31 2.57
N ALA A 2 -12.45 5.81 3.80
CA ALA A 2 -11.46 6.02 4.84
C ALA A 2 -11.24 4.67 5.50
N SER A 3 -10.11 4.00 5.21
CA SER A 3 -9.74 2.79 5.95
C SER A 3 -8.27 2.44 5.73
N CYS A 4 -7.34 3.32 6.08
CA CYS A 4 -6.19 2.82 6.83
C CYS A 4 -6.07 3.73 8.03
N HIS A 5 -6.85 3.44 9.07
CA HIS A 5 -6.67 4.11 10.34
C HIS A 5 -6.13 3.19 11.43
N SER A 6 -5.94 1.89 11.16
CA SER A 6 -5.79 0.96 12.28
C SER A 6 -5.33 -0.43 11.84
N LEU A 7 -4.20 -0.55 11.12
CA LEU A 7 -3.47 -1.82 11.16
C LEU A 7 -2.59 -1.83 12.41
N ILE A 8 -2.93 -2.68 13.38
CA ILE A 8 -2.19 -2.92 14.61
C ILE A 8 -1.80 -4.40 14.60
N LEU A 9 -0.52 -4.70 14.77
CA LEU A 9 -0.05 -6.07 14.96
C LEU A 9 -0.05 -6.35 16.48
N LEU A 10 -0.91 -7.26 16.93
CA LEU A 10 -0.96 -7.75 18.31
C LEU A 10 -0.76 -9.27 18.28
N ASP A 11 0.26 -9.76 19.00
CA ASP A 11 0.53 -11.19 19.18
C ASP A 11 0.59 -12.01 17.87
N GLY A 12 1.29 -11.48 16.87
CA GLY A 12 1.46 -12.15 15.57
C GLY A 12 0.23 -12.13 14.67
N THR A 13 -0.87 -11.50 15.10
CA THR A 13 -2.09 -11.33 14.29
C THR A 13 -2.20 -9.88 13.83
N ILE A 14 -2.24 -9.67 12.51
CA ILE A 14 -2.56 -8.35 11.96
C ILE A 14 -4.04 -8.10 12.29
N GLN A 15 -4.34 -7.00 12.96
CA GLN A 15 -5.71 -6.55 13.19
C GLN A 15 -5.90 -5.21 12.49
N GLY A 16 -7.02 -5.07 11.79
CA GLY A 16 -7.39 -3.81 11.17
C GLY A 16 -8.56 -3.99 10.24
N ASP A 17 -8.71 -3.08 9.28
CA ASP A 17 -9.80 -3.17 8.33
C ASP A 17 -9.70 -4.50 7.55
N PRO A 18 -10.81 -5.26 7.39
CA PRO A 18 -10.80 -6.53 6.69
C PRO A 18 -10.26 -6.44 5.25
N LEU A 19 -10.38 -5.28 4.60
CA LEU A 19 -9.77 -5.03 3.30
C LEU A 19 -8.25 -4.93 3.44
N ASP A 20 -7.74 -4.20 4.43
CA ASP A 20 -6.29 -4.06 4.71
C ASP A 20 -5.62 -5.39 5.05
N LEU A 21 -6.31 -6.21 5.83
CA LEU A 21 -5.91 -7.57 6.17
C LEU A 21 -5.79 -8.46 4.93
N LYS A 22 -6.86 -8.53 4.12
CA LYS A 22 -6.88 -9.33 2.89
C LYS A 22 -5.84 -8.85 1.88
N MET A 23 -5.58 -7.54 1.85
CA MET A 23 -4.55 -6.93 1.00
C MET A 23 -3.14 -7.36 1.43
N PHE A 24 -2.84 -7.41 2.73
CA PHE A 24 -1.56 -7.96 3.22
C PHE A 24 -1.40 -9.44 2.87
N GLU A 25 -2.42 -10.25 3.10
CA GLU A 25 -2.43 -11.69 2.78
C GLU A 25 -2.24 -11.95 1.27
N SER A 26 -2.84 -11.11 0.42
CA SER A 26 -2.77 -11.26 -1.05
C SER A 26 -1.39 -11.01 -1.65
N THR A 27 -0.46 -10.41 -0.91
CA THR A 27 0.91 -10.14 -1.38
C THR A 27 1.86 -11.33 -1.29
N ALA A 28 1.35 -12.55 -1.04
CA ALA A 28 2.15 -13.76 -0.83
C ALA A 28 3.24 -13.56 0.24
N TRP A 29 2.82 -12.91 1.33
CA TRP A 29 3.69 -12.52 2.43
C TRP A 29 4.23 -13.75 3.16
N SER A 30 5.57 -13.89 3.27
CA SER A 30 6.18 -14.86 4.17
C SER A 30 5.95 -14.39 5.61
N PRO A 31 5.51 -15.23 6.56
CA PRO A 31 5.21 -14.80 7.93
C PRO A 31 6.38 -13.98 8.49
N VAL A 32 6.15 -12.69 8.73
CA VAL A 32 7.12 -11.85 9.43
C VAL A 32 6.75 -11.80 10.89
N GLU A 33 7.76 -11.74 11.75
CA GLU A 33 7.55 -11.63 13.19
C GLU A 33 6.90 -10.30 13.58
N ALA A 34 7.24 -9.20 12.88
CA ALA A 34 6.62 -7.91 13.12
C ALA A 34 6.64 -6.95 11.92
N ILE A 35 5.72 -5.98 11.94
CA ILE A 35 5.67 -4.85 11.00
C ILE A 35 5.54 -3.58 11.82
N ALA A 36 6.49 -2.66 11.66
CA ALA A 36 6.45 -1.33 12.27
C ALA A 36 6.00 -0.30 11.24
N ILE A 37 4.85 0.35 11.47
CA ILE A 37 4.40 1.48 10.65
C ILE A 37 5.11 2.75 11.13
N LEU A 38 6.02 3.27 10.32
CA LEU A 38 6.84 4.43 10.64
C LEU A 38 6.14 5.75 10.33
N ARG A 39 5.36 5.76 9.25
CA ARG A 39 4.65 6.95 8.81
C ARG A 39 3.41 6.60 8.01
N GLN A 40 2.34 7.33 8.24
CA GLN A 40 1.11 7.21 7.49
C GLN A 40 0.79 8.53 6.79
N PHE A 41 0.35 8.43 5.54
CA PHE A 41 -0.19 9.52 4.74
C PHE A 41 -1.66 9.19 4.48
N PRO A 42 -2.58 9.72 5.32
CA PRO A 42 -3.99 9.40 5.23
C PRO A 42 -4.58 9.74 3.87
N PHE A 43 -5.70 9.09 3.55
CA PHE A 43 -6.43 9.35 2.32
C PHE A 43 -6.83 10.82 2.21
N SER A 44 -6.55 11.40 1.05
CA SER A 44 -7.04 12.72 0.66
C SER A 44 -7.84 12.57 -0.63
N SER A 45 -9.05 13.12 -0.66
CA SER A 45 -9.89 13.15 -1.86
C SER A 45 -9.18 13.82 -3.04
N SER A 46 -8.41 14.87 -2.78
CA SER A 46 -7.60 15.59 -3.76
C SER A 46 -6.50 14.70 -4.36
N LEU A 47 -5.91 13.81 -3.55
CA LEU A 47 -4.84 12.92 -3.99
C LEU A 47 -5.35 11.56 -4.49
N GLN A 48 -6.60 11.20 -4.18
CA GLN A 48 -7.25 9.92 -4.49
C GLN A 48 -6.44 8.68 -4.10
N ARG A 49 -5.58 8.82 -3.10
CA ARG A 49 -4.69 7.77 -2.62
C ARG A 49 -4.33 8.00 -1.16
N MET A 50 -3.77 6.97 -0.58
CA MET A 50 -3.11 7.01 0.70
C MET A 50 -1.89 6.11 0.68
N SER A 51 -0.93 6.36 1.56
CA SER A 51 0.30 5.58 1.61
C SER A 51 0.80 5.41 3.04
N VAL A 52 1.59 4.37 3.26
CA VAL A 52 2.28 4.11 4.51
C VAL A 52 3.73 3.75 4.24
N ILE A 53 4.60 4.08 5.18
CA ILE A 53 5.99 3.61 5.20
C ILE A 53 6.10 2.65 6.38
N ALA A 54 6.52 1.42 6.08
CA ALA A 54 6.66 0.36 7.05
C ALA A 54 8.09 -0.20 7.04
N GLN A 55 8.48 -0.77 8.18
CA GLN A 55 9.67 -1.60 8.33
C GLN A 55 9.22 -2.99 8.77
N LEU A 56 9.68 -4.01 8.04
CA LEU A 56 9.41 -5.41 8.37
C LEU A 56 10.53 -5.91 9.28
N ALA A 57 10.17 -6.72 10.28
CA ALA A 57 11.15 -7.41 11.11
C ALA A 57 12.04 -8.30 10.22
N GLY A 58 13.35 -8.21 10.42
CA GLY A 58 14.35 -8.92 9.61
C GLY A 58 14.77 -8.20 8.33
N GLU A 59 14.10 -7.12 7.90
CA GLU A 59 14.53 -6.33 6.76
C GLU A 59 15.32 -5.07 7.16
N HIS A 60 16.47 -4.85 6.51
CA HIS A 60 17.27 -3.62 6.68
C HIS A 60 16.76 -2.43 5.86
N HIS A 61 15.67 -2.59 5.12
CA HIS A 61 15.13 -1.56 4.23
C HIS A 61 13.70 -1.20 4.63
N PHE A 62 13.30 0.02 4.30
CA PHE A 62 11.91 0.45 4.46
C PHE A 62 11.11 0.13 3.21
N ARG A 63 9.81 -0.08 3.38
CA ARG A 63 8.86 -0.29 2.27
C ARG A 63 7.78 0.78 2.32
N ALA A 64 7.57 1.43 1.18
CA ALA A 64 6.40 2.27 0.97
C ALA A 64 5.29 1.43 0.34
N TYR A 65 4.10 1.50 0.91
CA TYR A 65 2.88 0.92 0.36
C TYR A 65 1.91 2.02 0.01
N MET A 66 1.17 1.86 -1.08
CA MET A 66 0.19 2.81 -1.57
C MET A 66 -1.07 2.07 -1.96
N LYS A 67 -2.23 2.66 -1.63
CA LYS A 67 -3.53 2.24 -2.14
C LYS A 67 -4.37 3.43 -2.58
N GLY A 68 -5.20 3.26 -3.59
CA GLY A 68 -6.02 4.35 -4.10
C GLY A 68 -6.76 4.03 -5.38
N ALA A 69 -7.22 5.09 -6.05
CA ALA A 69 -7.81 5.00 -7.37
C ALA A 69 -6.84 4.30 -8.34
N PRO A 70 -7.28 3.31 -9.12
CA PRO A 70 -6.41 2.53 -9.99
C PRO A 70 -5.54 3.34 -10.94
N GLU A 71 -6.12 4.38 -11.54
CA GLU A 71 -5.45 5.31 -12.45
C GLU A 71 -4.40 6.14 -11.71
N MET A 72 -4.70 6.57 -10.48
CA MET A 72 -3.75 7.32 -9.66
C MET A 72 -2.57 6.46 -9.25
N VAL A 73 -2.81 5.22 -8.81
CA VAL A 73 -1.75 4.30 -8.39
C VAL A 73 -0.86 3.90 -9.57
N ALA A 74 -1.45 3.58 -10.72
CA ALA A 74 -0.70 3.22 -11.93
C ALA A 74 0.25 4.34 -12.38
N ARG A 75 -0.12 5.61 -12.19
CA ARG A 75 0.76 6.76 -12.50
C ARG A 75 2.03 6.84 -11.64
N PHE A 76 2.05 6.22 -10.46
CA PHE A 76 3.25 6.11 -9.61
C PHE A 76 4.06 4.84 -9.87
N CYS A 77 3.48 3.88 -10.59
CA CYS A 77 4.16 2.66 -10.95
C CYS A 77 5.07 2.91 -12.15
N ARG A 78 6.10 2.08 -12.28
CA ARG A 78 6.93 2.14 -13.48
C ARG A 78 6.14 1.53 -14.65
N PRO A 79 6.13 2.13 -15.85
CA PRO A 79 5.33 1.63 -16.97
C PRO A 79 5.59 0.14 -17.28
N GLU A 80 6.83 -0.32 -17.14
CA GLU A 80 7.22 -1.71 -17.37
C GLU A 80 6.66 -2.70 -16.34
N THR A 81 6.24 -2.22 -15.16
CA THR A 81 5.65 -3.06 -14.10
C THR A 81 4.12 -3.15 -14.19
N VAL A 82 3.50 -2.28 -14.98
CA VAL A 82 2.04 -2.26 -15.15
C VAL A 82 1.66 -3.14 -16.34
N PRO A 83 0.78 -4.14 -16.17
CA PRO A 83 0.32 -4.98 -17.27
C PRO A 83 -0.32 -4.14 -18.38
N LYS A 84 0.00 -4.45 -19.65
CA LYS A 84 -0.53 -3.70 -20.81
C LYS A 84 -2.07 -3.75 -20.90
N ASN A 85 -2.69 -4.81 -20.40
CA ASN A 85 -4.14 -4.99 -20.36
C ASN A 85 -4.80 -4.30 -19.16
N PHE A 86 -4.05 -3.65 -18.27
CA PHE A 86 -4.58 -3.01 -17.06
C PHE A 86 -5.77 -2.05 -17.32
N PRO A 87 -5.72 -1.14 -18.31
CA PRO A 87 -6.85 -0.25 -18.58
C PRO A 87 -8.12 -1.00 -19.02
N GLN A 88 -7.97 -2.12 -19.72
CA GLN A 88 -9.11 -2.91 -20.18
C GLN A 88 -9.73 -3.70 -19.03
N GLU A 89 -8.92 -4.37 -18.22
CA GLU A 89 -9.39 -5.09 -17.03
C GLU A 89 -10.08 -4.14 -16.04
N LEU A 90 -9.50 -2.96 -15.81
CA LEU A 90 -10.10 -1.94 -14.97
C LEU A 90 -11.49 -1.51 -15.49
N ARG A 91 -11.64 -1.32 -16.81
CA ARG A 91 -12.95 -1.03 -17.42
C ARG A 91 -13.91 -2.20 -17.24
N ASN A 92 -13.46 -3.44 -17.45
CA ASN A 92 -14.30 -4.62 -17.30
C ASN A 92 -14.91 -4.70 -15.89
N TYR A 93 -14.11 -4.47 -14.85
CA TYR A 93 -14.61 -4.48 -13.47
C TYR A 93 -15.49 -3.27 -13.14
N THR A 94 -15.12 -2.07 -13.60
CA THR A 94 -15.88 -0.85 -13.28
C THR A 94 -17.25 -0.81 -13.98
N VAL A 95 -17.36 -1.32 -15.22
CA VAL A 95 -18.66 -1.45 -15.93
C VAL A 95 -19.62 -2.41 -15.22
N GLN A 96 -19.09 -3.43 -14.56
CA GLN A 96 -19.88 -4.35 -13.74
C GLN A 96 -20.28 -3.76 -12.38
N GLY A 97 -19.91 -2.51 -12.08
CA GLY A 97 -20.22 -1.83 -10.82
C GLY A 97 -19.31 -2.21 -9.66
N PHE A 98 -18.21 -2.94 -9.92
CA PHE A 98 -17.24 -3.23 -8.86
C PHE A 98 -16.47 -1.98 -8.46
N ARG A 99 -16.29 -1.82 -7.15
CA ARG A 99 -15.40 -0.81 -6.60
C ARG A 99 -13.96 -1.32 -6.65
N VAL A 100 -13.21 -0.87 -7.65
CA VAL A 100 -11.82 -1.27 -7.86
C VAL A 100 -10.87 -0.37 -7.06
N ILE A 101 -9.92 -0.98 -6.35
CA ILE A 101 -8.85 -0.30 -5.62
C ILE A 101 -7.54 -0.92 -6.09
N ALA A 102 -6.57 -0.08 -6.48
CA ALA A 102 -5.25 -0.56 -6.83
C ALA A 102 -4.28 -0.40 -5.66
N LEU A 103 -3.24 -1.23 -5.72
CA LEU A 103 -2.16 -1.31 -4.75
C LEU A 103 -0.83 -1.21 -5.47
N ALA A 104 0.12 -0.56 -4.82
CA ALA A 104 1.51 -0.53 -5.25
C ALA A 104 2.44 -0.52 -4.05
N HIS A 105 3.64 -1.07 -4.22
CA HIS A 105 4.68 -1.00 -3.20
C HIS A 105 6.03 -0.67 -3.82
N LYS A 106 6.93 -0.11 -3.00
CA LYS A 106 8.30 0.21 -3.40
C LYS A 106 9.25 0.02 -2.21
N VAL A 107 10.37 -0.67 -2.45
CA VAL A 107 11.47 -0.74 -1.50
C VAL A 107 12.23 0.58 -1.51
N LEU A 108 12.41 1.19 -0.35
CA LEU A 108 13.14 2.43 -0.16
C LEU A 108 14.57 2.11 0.28
N LYS A 109 15.56 2.51 -0.54
CA LYS A 109 16.98 2.45 -0.20
C LYS A 109 17.35 3.63 0.71
N MET A 110 16.74 3.71 1.89
CA MET A 110 17.03 4.75 2.89
C MET A 110 17.73 4.10 4.09
N GLY A 111 18.84 4.69 4.52
CA GLY A 111 19.65 4.15 5.62
C GLY A 111 19.28 4.70 7.01
N LYS A 112 18.46 5.75 7.11
CA LYS A 112 18.13 6.40 8.39
C LYS A 112 16.64 6.71 8.53
N LEU A 113 16.12 6.54 9.76
CA LEU A 113 14.75 6.89 10.14
C LEU A 113 14.43 8.39 9.97
N SER A 114 15.44 9.26 10.10
CA SER A 114 15.30 10.70 9.87
C SER A 114 14.83 11.04 8.46
N ASP A 115 15.21 10.23 7.47
CA ASP A 115 14.87 10.49 6.08
C ASP A 115 13.40 10.13 5.81
N VAL A 116 12.89 9.11 6.51
CA VAL A 116 11.48 8.72 6.51
C VAL A 116 10.58 9.86 7.05
N GLN A 117 11.05 10.56 8.09
CA GLN A 117 10.35 11.71 8.66
C GLN A 117 10.35 12.95 7.75
N ARG A 118 11.21 13.01 6.73
CA ARG A 118 11.28 14.13 5.77
C ARG A 118 10.53 13.87 4.46
N LEU A 119 10.04 12.65 4.22
CA LEU A 119 9.28 12.32 3.01
C LEU A 119 7.96 13.10 2.91
N ALA A 120 7.71 13.66 1.72
CA ALA A 120 6.47 14.32 1.38
C ALA A 120 5.42 13.33 0.80
N ARG A 121 4.17 13.80 0.69
CA ARG A 121 3.00 13.05 0.18
C ARG A 121 3.06 12.74 -1.32
#